data_AF-A0A7D5ZTB8-F1
#
_entry.id   AF-A0A7D5ZTB8-F1
#
_cell.length_a   1.000
_cell.length_b   1.000
_cell.length_c   1.000
_cell.angle_alpha   90.00
_cell.angle_beta   90.00
_cell.angle_gamma   90.00
#
_symmetry.space_group_name_H-M   'P 1'
#
loop_
_entity.id
_entity.type
_entity.pdbx_description
1 polymer ?
#
loop_
_entity_poly.entity_id
_entity_poly.type
_entity_poly.pdbx_seq_one_letter_code
_entity_poly.pdbx_strand_id
1 'polypeptide(L)'
;MTDTAQPTGFCYCGCGREIGYGRYFAAGHDKTAEAAFLAIHHGGTVAQMLHAHGYGPDAENSVTKAAVDKGLWQECPLGCGYRGARESINNHVNRYHREK
;
A
#
# COMPACT_ATOMS: atom_id res chain seq x y z
N MET A 1 -2.38 -1.42 -23.91
CA MET A 1 -2.90 -2.67 -23.34
C MET A 1 -2.36 -2.77 -21.94
N THR A 2 -3.20 -2.67 -20.90
CA THR A 2 -2.78 -2.96 -19.54
C THR A 2 -2.75 -4.47 -19.39
N ASP A 3 -1.56 -5.06 -19.51
CA ASP A 3 -1.32 -6.46 -19.19
C ASP A 3 -1.45 -6.62 -17.67
N THR A 4 -2.64 -7.02 -17.24
CA THR A 4 -2.91 -7.26 -15.83
C THR A 4 -2.48 -8.68 -15.50
N ALA A 5 -1.62 -8.85 -14.49
CA ALA A 5 -1.19 -10.16 -14.01
C ALA A 5 -2.41 -11.07 -13.78
N GLN A 6 -2.32 -12.33 -14.21
CA GLN A 6 -3.39 -13.33 -14.07
C GLN A 6 -3.02 -14.36 -12.99
N PRO A 7 -3.95 -14.81 -12.13
CA PRO A 7 -3.66 -15.84 -11.16
C PRO A 7 -3.34 -17.17 -11.86
N THR A 8 -2.16 -17.73 -11.62
CA THR A 8 -1.65 -18.92 -12.31
C THR A 8 -1.93 -20.23 -11.58
N GLY A 9 -2.48 -20.16 -10.36
CA GLY A 9 -2.55 -21.30 -9.44
C GLY A 9 -1.24 -21.56 -8.69
N PHE A 10 -0.18 -20.80 -8.95
CA PHE A 10 1.10 -20.88 -8.24
C PHE A 10 1.46 -19.54 -7.59
N CYS A 11 2.18 -19.61 -6.48
CA CYS A 11 2.59 -18.44 -5.74
C CYS A 11 3.54 -17.55 -6.55
N TYR A 12 3.14 -16.30 -6.77
CA TYR A 12 3.91 -15.27 -7.49
C TYR A 12 5.23 -14.88 -6.82
N CYS A 13 5.49 -15.28 -5.57
CA CYS A 13 6.81 -15.09 -4.96
C CYS A 13 7.88 -16.03 -5.55
N GLY A 14 7.50 -16.96 -6.43
CA GLY A 14 8.41 -17.87 -7.11
C GLY A 14 8.78 -19.14 -6.33
N CYS A 15 8.16 -19.39 -5.17
CA CYS A 15 8.47 -20.58 -4.35
C CYS A 15 7.91 -21.90 -4.90
N GLY A 16 7.13 -21.86 -6.00
CA GLY A 16 6.53 -23.03 -6.62
C GLY A 16 5.32 -23.62 -5.87
N ARG A 17 4.88 -23.01 -4.76
CA ARG A 17 3.71 -23.48 -4.00
C ARG A 17 2.42 -23.28 -4.79
N GLU A 18 1.60 -24.33 -4.87
CA GLU A 18 0.23 -24.25 -5.37
C GLU A 18 -0.67 -23.44 -4.43
N ILE A 19 -1.54 -22.61 -5.00
CA ILE A 19 -2.45 -21.73 -4.29
C ILE A 19 -3.85 -21.84 -4.87
N GLY A 20 -4.86 -21.55 -4.03
CA GLY A 20 -6.26 -21.62 -4.44
C GLY A 20 -6.59 -20.70 -5.61
N TYR A 21 -7.63 -21.06 -6.37
CA TYR A 21 -8.10 -20.32 -7.53
C TYR A 21 -8.33 -18.83 -7.22
N GLY A 22 -7.94 -17.96 -8.15
CA GLY A 22 -8.08 -16.51 -8.02
C GLY A 22 -7.07 -15.84 -7.07
N ARG A 23 -6.15 -16.60 -6.45
CA ARG A 23 -5.09 -16.04 -5.61
C ARG A 23 -3.80 -15.84 -6.41
N TYR A 24 -3.01 -14.86 -5.99
CA TYR A 24 -1.66 -14.60 -6.52
C TYR A 24 -0.56 -15.08 -5.57
N PHE A 25 -0.80 -15.03 -4.27
CA PHE A 25 0.20 -15.36 -3.25
C PHE A 25 -0.34 -16.39 -2.26
N ALA A 26 0.58 -17.19 -1.72
CA ALA A 26 0.34 -17.90 -0.48
C ALA A 26 0.25 -16.90 0.69
N ALA A 27 -0.32 -17.30 1.82
CA ALA A 27 -0.52 -16.40 2.95
C ALA A 27 0.82 -15.77 3.41
N GLY A 28 0.90 -14.43 3.41
CA GLY A 28 2.08 -13.65 3.80
C GLY A 28 3.20 -13.58 2.75
N HIS A 29 3.09 -14.29 1.63
CA HIS A 29 4.14 -14.30 0.60
C HIS A 29 4.13 -13.05 -0.29
N ASP A 30 3.06 -12.28 -0.28
CA ASP A 30 2.99 -10.94 -0.88
C ASP A 30 4.04 -10.00 -0.27
N LYS A 31 4.20 -10.05 1.06
CA LYS A 31 5.20 -9.25 1.77
C LYS A 31 6.62 -9.76 1.56
N THR A 32 6.82 -11.07 1.46
CA THR A 32 8.11 -11.63 1.06
C THR A 32 8.52 -11.17 -0.35
N ALA A 33 7.58 -11.21 -1.30
CA ALA A 33 7.82 -10.74 -2.67
C ALA A 33 8.09 -9.23 -2.72
N GLU A 34 7.32 -8.42 -1.99
CA GLU A 34 7.53 -6.98 -1.85
C GLU A 34 8.92 -6.67 -1.26
N ALA A 35 9.34 -7.37 -0.21
CA ALA A 35 10.66 -7.18 0.40
C ALA A 35 11.80 -7.55 -0.57
N ALA A 36 11.67 -8.65 -1.31
CA ALA A 36 12.64 -9.04 -2.33
C ALA A 36 12.72 -7.99 -3.46
N PHE A 37 11.57 -7.48 -3.91
CA PHE A 37 11.51 -6.39 -4.89
C PHE A 37 12.22 -5.13 -4.39
N LEU A 38 11.94 -4.71 -3.16
CA LEU A 38 12.62 -3.57 -2.53
C LEU A 38 14.13 -3.79 -2.43
N ALA A 39 14.59 -5.01 -2.12
CA ALA A 39 16.01 -5.34 -2.07
C ALA A 39 16.70 -5.18 -3.43
N ILE A 40 16.05 -5.64 -4.52
CA ILE A 40 16.60 -5.58 -5.87
C ILE A 40 16.62 -4.14 -6.41
N HIS A 41 15.54 -3.38 -6.19
CA HIS A 41 15.34 -2.10 -6.88
C HIS A 41 15.59 -0.86 -6.02
N HIS A 42 15.50 -0.98 -4.69
CA HIS A 42 15.43 0.17 -3.79
C HIS A 42 16.27 -0.01 -2.51
N GLY A 43 17.34 -0.80 -2.58
CA GLY A 43 18.26 -0.99 -1.45
C GLY A 43 17.60 -1.55 -0.19
N GLY A 44 16.47 -2.26 -0.35
CA GLY A 44 15.75 -2.92 0.74
C GLY A 44 14.88 -1.99 1.59
N THR A 45 14.65 -0.73 1.17
CA THR A 45 13.86 0.21 1.98
C THR A 45 12.70 0.84 1.21
N VAL A 46 11.58 1.01 1.90
CA VAL A 46 10.42 1.76 1.39
C VAL A 46 10.79 3.23 1.17
N ALA A 47 11.66 3.80 2.01
CA ALA A 47 12.08 5.20 1.90
C ALA A 47 12.78 5.48 0.56
N GLN A 48 13.70 4.60 0.13
CA GLN A 48 14.36 4.73 -1.18
C GLN A 48 13.40 4.53 -2.34
N MET A 49 12.43 3.62 -2.21
CA MET A 49 11.38 3.46 -3.21
C MET A 49 10.55 4.74 -3.36
N LEU A 50 10.07 5.30 -2.24
CA LEU A 50 9.32 6.55 -2.24
C LEU A 50 10.13 7.69 -2.86
N HIS A 51 11.40 7.83 -2.47
CA HIS A 51 12.30 8.83 -3.01
C HIS A 51 12.51 8.69 -4.53
N ALA A 52 12.71 7.46 -5.01
CA ALA A 52 12.84 7.17 -6.44
C ALA A 52 11.58 7.53 -7.26
N HIS A 53 10.41 7.62 -6.61
CA HIS A 53 9.15 8.04 -7.21
C HIS A 53 8.79 9.52 -6.93
N GLY A 54 9.73 10.31 -6.40
CA GLY A 54 9.54 11.74 -6.15
C GLY A 54 8.84 12.08 -4.84
N TYR A 55 8.66 11.12 -3.95
CA TYR A 55 8.07 11.35 -2.62
C TYR A 55 9.14 11.55 -1.56
N GLY A 56 8.80 12.30 -0.51
CA GLY A 56 9.72 12.70 0.54
C GLY A 56 9.04 12.93 1.89
N PRO A 57 9.80 13.32 2.92
CA PRO A 57 9.27 13.60 4.26
C PRO A 57 8.48 14.91 4.31
N ASP A 58 8.68 15.81 3.35
CA ASP A 58 8.06 17.12 3.29
C ASP A 58 6.56 17.02 2.94
N ALA A 59 5.78 18.00 3.37
CA ALA A 59 4.34 18.05 3.09
C ALA A 59 4.04 18.06 1.58
N GLU A 60 4.86 18.77 0.79
CA GLU A 60 4.71 18.91 -0.66
C GLU A 60 4.97 17.60 -1.41
N ASN A 61 5.88 16.76 -0.91
CA ASN A 61 6.26 15.48 -1.52
C ASN A 61 5.62 14.29 -0.78
N SER A 62 4.55 14.52 -0.02
CA SER A 62 3.92 13.48 0.80
C SER A 62 3.13 12.50 -0.06
N VAL A 63 3.51 11.20 0.00
CA VAL A 63 2.80 10.13 -0.72
C VAL A 63 1.34 9.98 -0.26
N THR A 64 1.05 10.20 1.02
CA THR A 64 -0.31 10.10 1.56
C THR A 64 -1.16 11.31 1.15
N LYS A 65 -0.57 12.50 1.04
CA LYS A 65 -1.24 13.66 0.46
C LYS A 65 -1.54 13.42 -1.02
N ALA A 66 -0.57 12.94 -1.80
CA ALA A 66 -0.75 12.65 -3.21
C ALA A 66 -1.86 11.60 -3.46
N ALA A 67 -2.03 10.63 -2.56
CA ALA A 67 -3.13 9.67 -2.63
C ALA A 67 -4.51 10.32 -2.41
N VAL A 68 -4.60 11.32 -1.53
CA VAL A 68 -5.81 12.11 -1.30
C VAL A 68 -6.10 13.02 -2.49
N ASP A 69 -5.09 13.73 -3.00
CA ASP A 69 -5.23 14.63 -4.15
C ASP A 69 -5.69 13.88 -5.42
N LYS A 70 -5.37 12.57 -5.53
CA LYS A 70 -5.86 11.67 -6.59
C LYS A 70 -7.24 11.06 -6.31
N GLY A 71 -7.88 11.38 -5.19
CA GLY A 71 -9.18 10.83 -4.78
C GLY A 71 -9.16 9.35 -4.40
N LEU A 72 -7.98 8.74 -4.23
CA LEU A 72 -7.85 7.34 -3.83
C LEU A 72 -8.05 7.17 -2.33
N TRP A 73 -7.54 8.13 -1.55
CA TRP A 73 -7.64 8.21 -0.10
C TRP A 73 -8.42 9.45 0.33
N GLN A 74 -8.77 9.52 1.61
CA GLN A 74 -9.49 10.66 2.20
C GLN A 74 -8.71 11.23 3.38
N GLU A 75 -8.87 12.52 3.60
CA GLU A 75 -8.50 13.20 4.84
C GLU A 75 -9.62 13.05 5.88
N CYS A 76 -9.23 13.00 7.16
CA CYS A 76 -10.20 12.97 8.24
C CYS A 76 -11.09 14.22 8.17
N PRO A 77 -12.42 14.06 8.16
CA PRO A 77 -13.35 15.20 8.01
C PRO A 77 -13.30 16.18 9.19
N LEU A 78 -12.70 15.79 10.31
CA LEU A 78 -12.56 16.62 11.52
C LEU A 78 -11.24 17.40 11.58
N GLY A 79 -10.45 17.38 10.50
CA GLY A 79 -9.29 18.27 10.34
C GLY A 79 -8.05 17.90 11.17
N CYS A 80 -7.98 16.69 11.72
CA CYS A 80 -6.83 16.25 12.54
C CYS A 80 -5.55 15.89 11.74
N GLY A 81 -5.59 15.98 10.40
CA GLY A 81 -4.46 15.66 9.53
C GLY A 81 -4.27 14.17 9.20
N TYR A 82 -5.09 13.26 9.75
CA TYR A 82 -5.03 11.84 9.41
C TYR A 82 -5.53 11.59 7.96
N ARG A 83 -4.79 10.75 7.22
CA ARG A 83 -5.07 10.37 5.82
C ARG A 83 -5.11 8.86 5.69
N GLY A 84 -6.07 8.33 4.95
CA GLY A 84 -6.20 6.89 4.77
C GLY A 84 -7.26 6.48 3.76
N ALA A 85 -7.35 5.18 3.52
CA ALA A 85 -8.49 4.60 2.81
C ALA A 85 -9.79 4.85 3.61
N ARG A 86 -10.93 4.82 2.93
CA ARG A 86 -12.25 5.11 3.53
C ARG A 86 -12.52 4.30 4.80
N GLU A 87 -12.20 3.01 4.80
CA GLU A 87 -12.38 2.14 5.96
C GLU A 87 -11.48 2.55 7.14
N SER A 88 -10.23 2.94 6.86
CA SER A 88 -9.31 3.47 7.86
C SER A 88 -9.80 4.78 8.46
N ILE A 89 -10.42 5.65 7.66
CA ILE A 89 -11.00 6.91 8.12
C ILE A 89 -12.19 6.67 9.04
N ASN A 90 -13.11 5.78 8.67
CA ASN A 90 -14.25 5.42 9.52
C ASN A 90 -13.78 4.85 10.87
N ASN A 91 -12.79 3.95 10.84
CA ASN A 91 -12.19 3.39 12.05
C ASN A 91 -11.49 4.47 12.89
N HIS A 92 -10.78 5.39 12.25
CA HIS A 92 -10.12 6.50 12.91
C HIS A 92 -11.14 7.42 13.61
N VAL A 93 -12.19 7.87 12.91
CA VAL A 93 -13.23 8.74 13.47
C VAL A 93 -13.92 8.08 14.65
N ASN A 94 -14.31 6.80 14.52
CA ASN A 94 -14.98 6.09 15.61
C ASN A 94 -14.10 5.92 16.87
N ARG A 95 -12.78 5.81 16.71
CA ARG A 95 -11.85 5.55 17.82
C ARG A 95 -11.33 6.83 18.47
N TYR A 96 -11.06 7.86 17.68
CA TYR A 96 -10.36 9.06 18.14
C TYR A 96 -11.23 10.30 18.23
N HIS A 97 -12.41 10.29 17.59
CA HIS A 97 -13.32 11.43 17.54
C HIS A 97 -14.74 11.13 18.01
N ARG A 98 -14.96 9.95 18.61
CA ARG A 98 -16.16 9.78 19.44
C ARG A 98 -16.02 10.68 20.65
N GLU A 99 -16.77 11.78 20.65
CA GLU A 99 -17.14 12.48 21.87
C GLU A 99 -17.69 11.44 22.86
N LYS A 100 -17.28 11.53 24.13
CA LYS A 100 -17.89 10.73 25.20
C LYS A 100 -19.34 11.15 25.42
#